data_AF-A0AAN8R3U7-F1
#
_entry.id   AF-A0AAN8R3U7-F1
#
_cell.length_a   1.000
_cell.length_b   1.000
_cell.length_c   1.000
_cell.angle_alpha   90.00
_cell.angle_beta   90.00
_cell.angle_gamma   90.00
#
_symmetry.space_group_name_H-M   'P 1'
#
loop_
_entity.id
_entity.type
_entity.pdbx_description
1 polymer ?
#
loop_
_entity_poly.entity_id
_entity_poly.type
_entity_poly.pdbx_seq_one_letter_code
_entity_poly.pdbx_strand_id
1 'polypeptide(L)'
;MRKVRDQPRTTRQDLVNDLKRAGTTVSKKNISNTLHHHGLKSCSARKVPLLKPAHVQARLKFANDHLDDPEEEWENVMWSDETKIELFGLNSTRRVWRKKKDEYNPKNTIPTVKHGGGNIILWGCFSAKGTGRLHRIEGRMDGAMYREILANNLLPSVRALKMGRGWVFQHDNDPKHTARATKEWLRKKHLKVLEWPSQSPDLNPIENLWRELKVRIAQRQPRNLKDLEKMASVNDSRLQQQPAQKDAADQNFDYMFKLLIIGNSSVGKTSFLFRYADDSFTSAFVSTVGIDFKVKTVFRNDKRIKLQIWDTAGQERYRTITTAYYRGAMGFLLMYDITNQDSFNAVQDWATQIKTYSWDNAQVILVGNKCELEDDRLVPTEDSQRLAEELGFQFFEASAKDNINVKQVFERLVDVICEKMNESMDGDANLMSIHRGTSLQDSPPENHGGCGC
;
A
#
# COMPACT_ATOMS: atom_id res chain seq x y z
N MET A 1 16.08 -21.74 23.23
CA MET A 1 14.62 -21.57 23.04
C MET A 1 13.94 -20.78 24.15
N ARG A 2 13.93 -21.25 25.41
CA ARG A 2 13.30 -20.55 26.56
C ARG A 2 13.63 -19.06 26.63
N LYS A 3 14.92 -18.71 26.57
CA LYS A 3 15.39 -17.32 26.59
C LYS A 3 14.79 -16.42 25.50
N VAL A 4 14.58 -16.93 24.28
CA VAL A 4 14.01 -16.12 23.18
C VAL A 4 12.51 -15.93 23.34
N ARG A 5 11.80 -16.89 23.95
CA ARG A 5 10.38 -16.72 24.29
C ARG A 5 10.18 -15.69 25.39
N ASP A 6 11.03 -15.74 26.42
CA ASP A 6 10.96 -14.83 27.57
C ASP A 6 11.51 -13.43 27.23
N GLN A 7 12.49 -13.36 26.32
CA GLN A 7 13.18 -12.13 25.91
C GLN A 7 13.30 -12.06 24.38
N PRO A 8 12.21 -11.72 23.65
CA PRO A 8 12.16 -11.73 22.18
C PRO A 8 13.08 -10.71 21.50
N ARG A 9 13.73 -9.82 22.26
CA ARG A 9 14.76 -8.88 21.78
C ARG A 9 16.18 -9.46 21.80
N THR A 10 16.37 -10.67 22.33
CA THR A 10 17.69 -11.33 22.38
C THR A 10 18.22 -11.54 20.95
N THR A 11 19.42 -11.07 20.65
CA THR A 11 19.99 -11.20 19.31
C THR A 11 20.61 -12.58 19.08
N ARG A 12 20.80 -12.93 17.81
CA ARG A 12 21.55 -14.14 17.43
C ARG A 12 22.97 -14.15 18.00
N GLN A 13 23.62 -12.99 18.08
CA GLN A 13 24.95 -12.85 18.66
C GLN A 13 24.93 -13.11 20.17
N ASP A 14 23.92 -12.64 20.88
CA ASP A 14 23.78 -12.89 22.32
C ASP A 14 23.65 -14.39 22.61
N LEU A 15 22.87 -15.11 21.80
CA LEU A 15 22.72 -16.56 21.93
C LEU A 15 24.02 -17.34 21.63
N VAL A 16 24.78 -16.91 20.61
CA VAL A 16 26.11 -17.47 20.34
C VAL A 16 27.05 -17.24 21.52
N ASN A 17 27.05 -16.03 22.08
CA ASN A 17 27.90 -15.69 23.22
C ASN A 17 27.50 -16.48 24.48
N ASP A 18 26.20 -16.68 24.71
CA ASP A 18 25.70 -17.47 25.83
C ASP A 18 26.11 -18.94 25.72
N LEU A 19 25.94 -19.55 24.55
CA LEU A 19 26.31 -20.94 24.34
C LEU A 19 27.82 -21.12 24.41
N LYS A 20 28.59 -20.16 23.89
CA LYS A 20 30.05 -20.15 24.02
C LYS A 20 30.49 -20.09 25.49
N ARG A 21 29.81 -19.29 26.32
CA ARG A 21 30.02 -19.26 27.78
C ARG A 21 29.66 -20.58 28.46
N ALA A 22 28.68 -21.30 27.93
CA ALA A 22 28.29 -22.63 28.39
C ALA A 22 29.15 -23.77 27.79
N GLY A 23 30.29 -23.46 27.17
CA GLY A 23 31.21 -24.45 26.59
C GLY A 23 30.78 -25.03 25.24
N THR A 24 29.70 -24.50 24.63
CA THR A 24 29.18 -24.96 23.35
C THR A 24 29.47 -23.94 22.26
N THR A 25 30.27 -24.31 21.26
CA THR A 25 30.55 -23.43 20.11
C THR A 25 29.54 -23.69 19.01
N VAL A 26 28.78 -22.66 18.64
CA VAL A 26 27.80 -22.70 17.56
C VAL A 26 27.92 -21.48 16.65
N SER A 27 27.64 -21.67 15.37
CA SER A 27 27.56 -20.57 14.42
C SER A 27 26.22 -19.84 14.55
N LYS A 28 26.17 -18.58 14.09
CA LYS A 28 24.91 -17.83 13.96
C LYS A 28 23.90 -18.54 13.08
N LYS A 29 24.37 -19.24 12.04
CA LYS A 29 23.55 -20.04 11.12
C LYS A 29 22.84 -21.18 11.85
N ASN A 30 23.57 -21.91 12.71
CA ASN A 30 22.98 -22.99 13.51
C ASN A 30 21.93 -22.47 14.50
N ILE A 31 22.18 -21.30 15.12
CA ILE A 31 21.19 -20.62 15.96
C ILE A 31 19.95 -20.25 15.15
N SER A 32 20.11 -19.67 13.97
CA SER A 32 19.02 -19.28 13.07
C SER A 32 18.15 -20.49 12.70
N ASN A 33 18.77 -21.57 12.23
CA ASN A 33 18.10 -22.80 11.86
C ASN A 33 17.32 -23.40 13.04
N THR A 34 17.91 -23.40 14.23
CA THR A 34 17.25 -23.92 15.44
C THR A 34 16.03 -23.09 15.83
N LEU A 35 16.12 -21.77 15.76
CA LEU A 35 15.00 -20.86 16.07
C LEU A 35 13.86 -21.03 15.07
N HIS A 36 14.18 -21.11 13.77
CA HIS A 36 13.20 -21.33 12.71
C HIS A 36 12.54 -22.70 12.79
N HIS A 37 13.28 -23.77 13.11
CA HIS A 37 12.72 -25.11 13.33
C HIS A 37 11.66 -25.12 14.43
N HIS A 38 11.74 -24.18 15.37
CA HIS A 38 10.74 -23.99 16.43
C HIS A 38 9.74 -22.86 16.15
N GLY A 39 9.62 -22.43 14.89
CA GLY A 39 8.65 -21.43 14.43
C GLY A 39 8.97 -19.98 14.82
N LEU A 40 10.14 -19.68 15.38
CA LEU A 40 10.53 -18.32 15.78
C LEU A 40 11.24 -17.61 14.62
N LYS A 41 10.66 -16.51 14.13
CA LYS A 41 11.17 -15.71 13.00
C LYS A 41 11.71 -14.36 13.46
N SER A 42 12.77 -13.86 12.82
CA SER A 42 13.27 -12.51 13.06
C SER A 42 12.41 -11.49 12.31
N CYS A 43 11.77 -10.57 13.03
CA CYS A 43 10.89 -9.54 12.46
C CYS A 43 11.26 -8.16 13.02
N SER A 44 11.05 -7.10 12.25
CA SER A 44 11.11 -5.74 12.79
C SER A 44 10.00 -5.55 13.85
N ALA A 45 10.36 -5.07 15.03
CA ALA A 45 9.40 -4.78 16.08
C ALA A 45 8.41 -3.69 15.61
N ARG A 46 7.11 -3.97 15.74
CA ARG A 46 6.07 -2.98 15.42
C ARG A 46 6.16 -1.83 16.42
N LYS A 47 6.17 -0.60 15.91
CA LYS A 47 6.02 0.61 16.74
C LYS A 47 4.52 0.80 16.98
N VAL A 48 4.08 0.63 18.21
CA VAL A 48 2.69 0.84 18.63
C VAL A 48 2.64 1.89 19.74
N PRO A 49 1.56 2.68 19.86
CA PRO A 49 1.38 3.58 20.99
C PRO A 49 1.50 2.81 22.31
N LEU A 50 2.15 3.42 23.31
CA LEU A 50 2.25 2.82 24.64
C LEU A 50 0.92 3.00 25.38
N LEU A 51 0.10 1.95 25.38
CA LEU A 51 -1.21 1.97 26.02
C LEU A 51 -1.11 1.72 27.52
N LYS A 52 -1.77 2.57 28.32
CA LYS A 52 -2.02 2.30 29.74
C LYS A 52 -3.21 1.34 29.89
N PRO A 53 -3.35 0.61 31.01
CA PRO A 53 -4.50 -0.27 31.24
C PRO A 53 -5.86 0.41 31.04
N ALA A 54 -6.00 1.66 31.46
CA ALA A 54 -7.21 2.46 31.24
C ALA A 54 -7.51 2.69 29.74
N HIS A 55 -6.48 2.90 28.91
CA HIS A 55 -6.66 3.03 27.46
C HIS A 55 -7.14 1.71 26.85
N VAL A 56 -6.58 0.57 27.31
CA VAL A 56 -6.99 -0.76 26.84
C VAL A 56 -8.47 -1.03 27.17
N GLN A 57 -8.90 -0.73 28.39
CA GLN A 57 -10.30 -0.89 28.80
C GLN A 57 -11.25 0.01 28.00
N ALA A 58 -10.90 1.29 27.82
CA ALA A 58 -11.72 2.21 27.04
C ALA A 58 -11.83 1.78 25.56
N ARG A 59 -10.73 1.31 24.96
CA ARG A 59 -10.71 0.79 23.59
C ARG A 59 -11.56 -0.47 23.45
N LEU A 60 -11.45 -1.40 24.41
CA LEU A 60 -12.23 -2.63 24.39
C LEU A 60 -13.72 -2.35 24.54
N LYS A 61 -14.09 -1.43 25.46
CA LYS A 61 -15.47 -0.96 25.60
C LYS A 61 -15.98 -0.38 24.30
N PHE A 62 -15.25 0.57 23.70
CA PHE A 62 -15.64 1.17 22.42
C PHE A 62 -15.86 0.12 21.33
N ALA A 63 -14.91 -0.80 21.17
CA ALA A 63 -15.00 -1.86 20.17
C ALA A 63 -16.18 -2.82 20.41
N ASN A 64 -16.47 -3.17 21.67
CA ASN A 64 -17.60 -4.02 22.01
C ASN A 64 -18.94 -3.31 21.80
N ASP A 65 -19.03 -2.04 22.19
CA ASP A 65 -20.26 -1.24 22.09
C ASP A 65 -20.68 -1.02 20.64
N HIS A 66 -19.73 -1.06 19.69
CA HIS A 66 -19.98 -0.80 18.26
C HIS A 66 -19.68 -2.03 17.37
N LEU A 67 -19.56 -3.23 17.96
CA LEU A 67 -19.20 -4.45 17.23
C LEU A 67 -20.29 -4.87 16.24
N ASP A 68 -21.55 -4.68 16.65
CA ASP A 68 -22.75 -5.08 15.93
C ASP A 68 -23.46 -3.89 15.25
N ASP A 69 -22.80 -2.71 15.24
CA ASP A 69 -23.34 -1.52 14.57
C ASP A 69 -23.45 -1.76 13.06
N PRO A 70 -24.58 -1.42 12.43
CA PRO A 70 -24.77 -1.65 11.01
C PRO A 70 -23.89 -0.70 10.17
N GLU A 71 -23.57 -1.11 8.94
CA GLU A 71 -22.66 -0.37 8.06
C GLU A 71 -23.14 1.07 7.79
N GLU A 72 -24.46 1.27 7.70
CA GLU A 72 -25.07 2.57 7.46
C GLU A 72 -24.80 3.60 8.56
N GLU A 73 -24.54 3.15 9.80
CA GLU A 73 -24.14 4.05 10.89
C GLU A 73 -22.73 4.61 10.64
N TRP A 74 -21.81 3.76 10.19
CA TRP A 74 -20.44 4.16 9.87
C TRP A 74 -20.34 5.01 8.61
N GLU A 75 -21.22 4.81 7.62
CA GLU A 75 -21.30 5.66 6.43
C GLU A 75 -21.66 7.12 6.76
N ASN A 76 -22.36 7.34 7.87
CA ASN A 76 -22.78 8.64 8.36
C ASN A 76 -21.81 9.27 9.38
N VAL A 77 -20.62 8.68 9.58
CA VAL A 77 -19.56 9.28 10.38
C VAL A 77 -18.70 10.21 9.53
N MET A 78 -18.50 11.43 10.01
CA MET A 78 -17.53 12.39 9.48
C MET A 78 -16.25 12.31 10.33
N TRP A 79 -15.26 11.59 9.81
CA TRP A 79 -13.94 11.42 10.41
C TRP A 79 -13.11 12.68 10.21
N SER A 80 -12.33 13.07 11.22
CA SER A 80 -11.42 14.21 11.10
C SER A 80 -10.15 14.02 11.91
N ASP A 81 -9.08 14.66 11.47
CA ASP A 81 -7.78 14.64 12.16
C ASP A 81 -6.84 15.72 11.60
N GLU A 82 -5.71 15.93 12.29
CA GLU A 82 -4.59 16.74 11.83
C GLU A 82 -3.36 15.89 11.49
N THR A 83 -2.73 16.15 10.34
CA THR A 83 -1.49 15.48 9.97
C THR A 83 -0.36 16.47 9.70
N LYS A 84 0.85 16.11 10.15
CA LYS A 84 2.09 16.81 9.83
C LYS A 84 2.76 16.16 8.62
N ILE A 85 3.11 16.97 7.63
CA ILE A 85 3.88 16.55 6.45
C ILE A 85 5.20 17.31 6.44
N GLU A 86 6.29 16.56 6.50
CA GLU A 86 7.65 17.11 6.52
C GLU A 86 8.20 17.21 5.10
N LEU A 87 8.87 18.32 4.77
CA LEU A 87 9.48 18.51 3.45
C LEU A 87 10.53 17.42 3.13
N PHE A 88 11.27 16.97 4.15
CA PHE A 88 12.36 16.00 4.01
C PHE A 88 12.19 14.71 4.85
N GLY A 89 11.03 14.49 5.48
CA GLY A 89 10.85 13.47 6.52
C GLY A 89 10.85 12.01 6.06
N LEU A 90 10.56 11.74 4.78
CA LEU A 90 10.53 10.37 4.23
C LEU A 90 11.88 9.90 3.66
N ASN A 91 12.89 10.79 3.61
CA ASN A 91 14.12 10.57 2.82
C ASN A 91 15.38 10.31 3.65
N SER A 92 15.27 9.93 4.93
CA SER A 92 16.45 9.75 5.80
C SER A 92 17.42 8.63 5.36
N THR A 93 17.05 7.83 4.35
CA THR A 93 17.88 6.73 3.83
C THR A 93 17.95 6.67 2.30
N ARG A 94 18.06 7.80 1.60
CA ARG A 94 18.40 7.75 0.16
C ARG A 94 19.86 7.32 -0.02
N ARG A 95 20.08 6.19 -0.69
CA ARG A 95 21.42 5.70 -1.07
C ARG A 95 21.85 6.38 -2.36
N VAL A 96 23.10 6.84 -2.44
CA VAL A 96 23.68 7.42 -3.65
C VAL A 96 24.86 6.56 -4.09
N TRP A 97 24.92 6.23 -5.38
CA TRP A 97 26.05 5.55 -6.00
C TRP A 97 27.15 6.58 -6.29
N ARG A 98 28.34 6.42 -5.70
CA ARG A 98 29.48 7.35 -5.86
C ARG A 98 30.80 6.59 -5.92
N LYS A 99 31.81 7.17 -6.60
CA LYS A 99 33.18 6.63 -6.57
C LYS A 99 33.82 6.92 -5.20
N LYS A 100 34.80 6.10 -4.81
CA LYS A 100 35.62 6.31 -3.60
C LYS A 100 36.30 7.68 -3.74
N LYS A 101 36.05 8.60 -2.79
CA LYS A 101 36.44 10.04 -2.72
C LYS A 101 35.40 11.09 -3.19
N ASP A 102 34.29 10.71 -3.83
CA ASP A 102 33.26 11.68 -4.27
C ASP A 102 32.17 11.96 -3.20
N GLU A 103 32.51 11.87 -1.91
CA GLU A 103 31.55 12.01 -0.79
C GLU A 103 30.87 13.35 -0.74
N TYR A 104 31.67 14.39 -0.85
CA TYR A 104 31.23 15.76 -0.61
C TYR A 104 30.77 16.44 -1.90
N ASN A 105 30.74 15.71 -3.02
CA ASN A 105 30.18 16.24 -4.25
C ASN A 105 28.68 16.55 -4.01
N PRO A 106 28.20 17.77 -4.31
CA PRO A 106 26.79 18.15 -4.14
C PRO A 106 25.78 17.21 -4.84
N LYS A 107 26.21 16.49 -5.88
CA LYS A 107 25.39 15.46 -6.55
C LYS A 107 25.23 14.17 -5.73
N ASN A 108 26.10 13.96 -4.75
CA ASN A 108 26.20 12.76 -3.91
C ASN A 108 25.81 13.01 -2.46
N THR A 109 25.47 14.24 -2.11
CA THR A 109 25.00 14.64 -0.78
C THR A 109 23.52 14.98 -0.83
N ILE A 110 22.80 14.65 0.24
CA ILE A 110 21.44 15.13 0.44
C ILE A 110 21.59 16.39 1.28
N PRO A 111 21.06 17.54 0.84
CA PRO A 111 21.08 18.75 1.65
C PRO A 111 20.41 18.48 3.00
N THR A 112 21.20 18.52 4.07
CA THR A 112 20.68 18.49 5.44
C THR A 112 20.55 19.91 5.92
N VAL A 113 19.32 20.31 6.21
CA VAL A 113 19.03 21.61 6.80
C VAL A 113 19.28 21.52 8.30
N LYS A 114 20.15 22.40 8.82
CA LYS A 114 20.51 22.48 10.26
C LYS A 114 19.28 22.70 11.17
N HIS A 115 18.18 23.19 10.62
CA HIS A 115 16.86 23.22 11.23
C HIS A 115 15.87 22.56 10.27
N GLY A 116 15.17 21.51 10.72
CA GLY A 116 14.29 20.66 9.89
C GLY A 116 13.50 21.47 8.86
N GLY A 117 13.57 21.05 7.59
CA GLY A 117 13.28 21.84 6.39
C GLY A 117 11.84 22.28 6.16
N GLY A 118 11.14 22.66 7.23
CA GLY A 118 9.75 23.00 7.20
C GLY A 118 8.87 21.77 7.28
N ASN A 119 7.70 21.99 7.85
CA ASN A 119 6.57 21.09 7.76
C ASN A 119 5.33 21.94 7.53
N ILE A 120 4.33 21.30 6.95
CA ILE A 120 2.97 21.83 6.97
C ILE A 120 2.13 20.94 7.87
N ILE A 121 1.17 21.55 8.54
CA ILE A 121 0.15 20.82 9.30
C ILE A 121 -1.16 21.03 8.54
N LEU A 122 -1.86 19.94 8.28
CA LEU A 122 -3.13 19.94 7.58
C LEU A 122 -4.21 19.39 8.49
N TRP A 123 -5.35 20.07 8.56
CA TRP A 123 -6.59 19.50 9.06
C TRP A 123 -7.40 18.99 7.89
N GLY A 124 -8.06 17.84 8.02
CA GLY A 124 -9.04 17.42 7.04
C GLY A 124 -10.12 16.53 7.64
N CYS A 125 -11.14 16.30 6.83
CA CYS A 125 -12.22 15.37 7.16
C CYS A 125 -12.65 14.54 5.96
N PHE A 126 -13.27 13.39 6.19
CA PHE A 126 -13.87 12.56 5.15
C PHE A 126 -15.00 11.68 5.73
N SER A 127 -15.84 11.15 4.86
CA SER A 127 -16.79 10.08 5.18
C SER A 127 -16.75 8.99 4.12
N ALA A 128 -17.55 7.93 4.27
CA ALA A 128 -17.70 6.91 3.24
C ALA A 128 -18.11 7.48 1.86
N LYS A 129 -18.77 8.66 1.86
CA LYS A 129 -19.22 9.36 0.65
C LYS A 129 -18.11 10.13 -0.07
N GLY A 130 -16.93 10.24 0.54
CA GLY A 130 -15.76 10.89 -0.06
C GLY A 130 -15.05 11.87 0.85
N THR A 131 -14.11 12.61 0.26
CA THR A 131 -13.26 13.55 0.96
C THR A 131 -13.97 14.88 1.22
N GLY A 132 -13.83 15.37 2.45
CA GLY A 132 -14.19 16.72 2.82
C GLY A 132 -13.12 17.73 2.42
N ARG A 133 -13.18 18.91 3.05
CA ARG A 133 -12.21 19.98 2.85
C ARG A 133 -10.89 19.66 3.57
N LEU A 134 -9.80 20.06 2.94
CA LEU A 134 -8.45 19.99 3.46
C LEU A 134 -7.96 21.42 3.72
N HIS A 135 -7.55 21.70 4.95
CA HIS A 135 -7.21 23.04 5.41
C HIS A 135 -5.79 23.07 5.98
N ARG A 136 -4.97 24.00 5.50
CA ARG A 136 -3.64 24.22 6.07
C ARG A 136 -3.75 25.02 7.36
N ILE A 137 -3.10 24.52 8.40
CA ILE A 137 -3.01 25.18 9.69
C ILE A 137 -1.74 26.03 9.72
N GLU A 138 -1.90 27.31 9.98
CA GLU A 138 -0.78 28.24 10.12
C GLU A 138 -0.44 28.43 11.60
N GLY A 139 0.75 27.98 12.00
CA GLY A 139 1.22 28.06 13.37
C GLY A 139 0.66 26.95 14.28
N ARG A 140 0.61 27.23 15.59
CA ARG A 140 0.10 26.28 16.59
C ARG A 140 -1.42 26.43 16.68
N MET A 141 -2.14 25.36 16.42
CA MET A 141 -3.60 25.36 16.58
C MET A 141 -3.99 25.44 18.06
N ASP A 142 -4.81 26.44 18.40
CA ASP A 142 -5.50 26.53 19.68
C ASP A 142 -7.00 26.17 19.53
N GLY A 143 -7.73 26.19 20.65
CA GLY A 143 -9.16 25.87 20.62
C GLY A 143 -10.01 26.86 19.83
N ALA A 144 -9.61 28.13 19.69
CA ALA A 144 -10.34 29.12 18.92
C ALA A 144 -10.18 28.89 17.41
N MET A 145 -8.94 28.73 16.96
CA MET A 145 -8.60 28.34 15.60
C MET A 145 -9.26 27.02 15.23
N TYR A 146 -9.28 26.03 16.12
CA TYR A 146 -9.96 24.76 15.87
C TYR A 146 -11.46 24.95 15.58
N ARG A 147 -12.18 25.72 16.41
CA ARG A 147 -13.60 26.01 16.18
C ARG A 147 -13.85 26.76 14.86
N GLU A 148 -12.95 27.66 14.49
CA GLU A 148 -13.01 28.36 13.20
C GLU A 148 -12.80 27.39 12.03
N ILE A 149 -11.82 26.49 12.12
CA ILE A 149 -11.59 25.44 11.13
C ILE A 149 -12.84 24.57 10.97
N LEU A 150 -13.48 24.14 12.08
CA LEU A 150 -14.73 23.38 12.00
C LEU A 150 -15.85 24.19 11.35
N ALA A 151 -16.00 25.47 11.70
CA ALA A 151 -17.03 26.34 11.12
C ALA A 151 -16.86 26.49 9.59
N ASN A 152 -15.62 26.70 9.15
CA ASN A 152 -15.28 27.05 7.77
C ASN A 152 -15.08 25.81 6.88
N ASN A 153 -14.79 24.65 7.46
CA ASN A 153 -14.43 23.45 6.70
C ASN A 153 -15.33 22.24 6.96
N LEU A 154 -15.64 21.91 8.22
CA LEU A 154 -16.45 20.72 8.54
C LEU A 154 -17.88 20.85 8.00
N LEU A 155 -18.61 21.90 8.39
CA LEU A 155 -20.02 22.06 8.02
C LEU A 155 -20.22 22.18 6.49
N PRO A 156 -19.37 22.91 5.75
CA PRO A 156 -19.45 22.91 4.29
C PRO A 156 -19.15 21.54 3.67
N SER A 157 -18.25 20.75 4.26
CA SER A 157 -17.92 19.39 3.76
C SER A 157 -19.11 18.45 3.91
N VAL A 158 -19.79 18.47 5.06
CA VAL A 158 -21.02 17.69 5.31
C VAL A 158 -22.08 18.00 4.26
N ARG A 159 -22.28 19.29 3.92
CA ARG A 159 -23.23 19.73 2.89
C ARG A 159 -22.81 19.28 1.49
N ALA A 160 -21.53 19.44 1.14
CA ALA A 160 -21.01 19.04 -0.15
C ALA A 160 -21.13 17.53 -0.40
N LEU A 161 -20.89 16.72 0.65
CA LEU A 161 -21.00 15.26 0.62
C LEU A 161 -22.44 14.74 0.75
N LYS A 162 -23.44 15.64 0.88
CA LYS A 162 -24.86 15.28 1.05
C LYS A 162 -25.05 14.20 2.13
N MET A 163 -24.45 14.40 3.30
CA MET A 163 -24.59 13.46 4.41
C MET A 163 -26.04 13.38 4.89
N GLY A 164 -26.43 12.19 5.38
CA GLY A 164 -27.77 11.95 5.91
C GLY A 164 -28.09 12.80 7.14
N ARG A 165 -29.37 12.82 7.53
CA ARG A 165 -29.76 13.36 8.84
C ARG A 165 -29.16 12.48 9.93
N GLY A 166 -28.74 13.08 11.04
CA GLY A 166 -28.20 12.34 12.18
C GLY A 166 -26.72 11.92 12.05
N TRP A 167 -25.98 12.47 11.10
CA TRP A 167 -24.53 12.26 10.98
C TRP A 167 -23.78 12.58 12.28
N VAL A 168 -22.70 11.83 12.50
CA VAL A 168 -21.87 11.94 13.72
C VAL A 168 -20.50 12.48 13.36
N PHE A 169 -19.99 13.39 14.18
CA PHE A 169 -18.66 13.96 14.04
C PHE A 169 -17.65 13.18 14.88
N GLN A 170 -16.58 12.71 14.27
CA GLN A 170 -15.46 12.11 14.99
C GLN A 170 -14.26 13.07 15.01
N HIS A 171 -13.71 13.25 16.21
CA HIS A 171 -12.41 13.88 16.47
C HIS A 171 -11.74 13.19 17.66
N ASP A 172 -10.43 13.39 17.85
CA ASP A 172 -9.73 12.80 18.98
C ASP A 172 -9.96 13.57 20.29
N ASN A 173 -9.39 13.05 21.38
CA ASN A 173 -9.51 13.63 22.71
C ASN A 173 -8.42 14.66 23.04
N ASP A 174 -7.85 15.36 22.05
CA ASP A 174 -6.90 16.44 22.31
C ASP A 174 -7.51 17.46 23.29
N PRO A 175 -6.73 18.01 24.26
CA PRO A 175 -7.20 19.06 25.16
C PRO A 175 -7.96 20.20 24.47
N LYS A 176 -7.59 20.59 23.24
CA LYS A 176 -8.27 21.65 22.48
C LYS A 176 -9.67 21.24 22.01
N HIS A 177 -9.89 19.95 21.76
CA HIS A 177 -11.16 19.36 21.33
C HIS A 177 -12.12 19.19 22.50
N THR A 178 -11.56 18.80 23.66
CA THR A 178 -12.33 18.50 24.86
C THR A 178 -12.53 19.71 25.79
N ALA A 179 -11.90 20.85 25.48
CA ALA A 179 -12.08 22.11 26.19
C ALA A 179 -13.55 22.54 26.29
N ARG A 180 -13.95 23.13 27.42
CA ARG A 180 -15.34 23.54 27.69
C ARG A 180 -15.92 24.40 26.57
N ALA A 181 -15.17 25.41 26.11
CA ALA A 181 -15.60 26.30 25.03
C ALA A 181 -15.85 25.55 23.70
N THR A 182 -15.06 24.51 23.40
CA THR A 182 -15.24 23.69 22.20
C THR A 182 -16.48 22.80 22.33
N LYS A 183 -16.68 22.15 23.48
CA LYS A 183 -17.90 21.36 23.76
C LYS A 183 -19.18 22.21 23.69
N GLU A 184 -19.16 23.41 24.26
CA GLU A 184 -20.29 24.36 24.18
C GLU A 184 -20.58 24.78 22.74
N TRP A 185 -19.54 25.04 21.94
CA TRP A 185 -19.68 25.40 20.54
C TRP A 185 -20.28 24.25 19.71
N LEU A 186 -19.81 23.02 19.90
CA LEU A 186 -20.34 21.82 19.24
C LEU A 186 -21.83 21.63 19.57
N ARG A 187 -22.20 21.78 20.84
CA ARG A 187 -23.59 21.73 21.30
C ARG A 187 -24.44 22.82 20.65
N LYS A 188 -23.96 24.06 20.59
CA LYS A 188 -24.66 25.19 19.95
C LYS A 188 -24.85 24.98 18.44
N LYS A 189 -23.96 24.23 17.80
CA LYS A 189 -24.06 23.84 16.38
C LYS A 189 -24.85 22.55 16.17
N HIS A 190 -25.41 21.96 17.22
CA HIS A 190 -26.17 20.71 17.18
C HIS A 190 -25.37 19.53 16.58
N LEU A 191 -24.06 19.48 16.88
CA LEU A 191 -23.18 18.41 16.40
C LEU A 191 -23.16 17.26 17.39
N LYS A 192 -23.56 16.06 16.94
CA LYS A 192 -23.38 14.81 17.69
C LYS A 192 -21.92 14.36 17.53
N VAL A 193 -21.23 14.16 18.64
CA VAL A 193 -19.81 13.75 18.64
C VAL A 193 -19.74 12.27 18.99
N LEU A 194 -18.93 11.52 18.24
CA LEU A 194 -18.65 10.11 18.51
C LEU A 194 -17.80 9.98 19.78
N GLU A 195 -18.17 9.07 20.68
CA GLU A 195 -17.31 8.74 21.81
C GLU A 195 -16.00 8.12 21.27
N TRP A 196 -14.85 8.60 21.73
CA TRP A 196 -13.56 8.17 21.19
C TRP A 196 -12.60 7.71 22.27
N PRO A 197 -11.97 6.52 22.15
CA PRO A 197 -10.94 6.10 23.09
C PRO A 197 -9.60 6.79 22.78
N SER A 198 -8.98 7.38 23.80
CA SER A 198 -7.67 8.04 23.67
C SER A 198 -6.57 7.10 23.15
N GLN A 199 -5.59 7.68 22.42
CA GLN A 199 -4.47 6.94 21.80
C GLN A 199 -4.90 5.83 20.84
N SER A 200 -5.93 6.10 20.02
CA SER A 200 -6.48 5.13 19.08
C SER A 200 -6.45 5.58 17.62
N PRO A 201 -5.28 5.96 17.08
CA PRO A 201 -5.17 6.35 15.67
C PRO A 201 -5.51 5.18 14.73
N ASP A 202 -5.25 3.94 15.15
CA ASP A 202 -5.57 2.74 14.39
C ASP A 202 -7.07 2.48 14.21
N LEU A 203 -7.92 3.09 15.05
CA LEU A 203 -9.37 3.04 14.89
C LEU A 203 -9.88 4.14 13.96
N ASN A 204 -9.08 5.18 13.67
CA ASN A 204 -9.48 6.29 12.81
C ASN A 204 -9.03 6.04 11.36
N PRO A 205 -9.96 5.76 10.42
CA PRO A 205 -9.60 5.43 9.04
C PRO A 205 -8.97 6.60 8.27
N ILE A 206 -9.04 7.85 8.77
CA ILE A 206 -8.39 9.00 8.12
C ILE A 206 -6.85 8.86 8.09
N GLU A 207 -6.27 8.08 9.00
CA GLU A 207 -4.84 7.80 9.02
C GLU A 207 -4.39 7.06 7.74
N ASN A 208 -5.27 6.25 7.14
CA ASN A 208 -5.04 5.61 5.85
C ASN A 208 -4.99 6.67 4.73
N LEU A 209 -5.90 7.65 4.75
CA LEU A 209 -5.91 8.76 3.79
C LEU A 209 -4.68 9.65 3.95
N TRP A 210 -4.24 9.91 5.18
CA TRP A 210 -2.99 10.65 5.43
C TRP A 210 -1.77 9.95 4.91
N ARG A 211 -1.71 8.62 5.05
CA ARG A 211 -0.65 7.84 4.45
C ARG A 211 -0.65 7.99 2.93
N GLU A 212 -1.79 7.84 2.29
CA GLU A 212 -1.92 7.96 0.83
C GLU A 212 -1.50 9.36 0.34
N LEU A 213 -1.95 10.41 1.03
CA LEU A 213 -1.56 11.79 0.73
C LEU A 213 -0.04 11.99 0.85
N LYS A 214 0.58 11.50 1.93
CA LYS A 214 2.03 11.61 2.14
C LYS A 214 2.82 10.86 1.07
N VAL A 215 2.35 9.69 0.64
CA VAL A 215 2.95 8.92 -0.46
C VAL A 215 2.88 9.71 -1.77
N ARG A 216 1.71 10.24 -2.13
CA ARG A 216 1.52 11.05 -3.35
C ARG A 216 2.38 12.31 -3.37
N ILE A 217 2.47 13.01 -2.23
CA ILE A 217 3.32 14.19 -2.09
C ILE A 217 4.80 13.80 -2.24
N ALA A 218 5.23 12.70 -1.62
CA ALA A 218 6.61 12.24 -1.72
C ALA A 218 7.02 11.89 -3.16
N GLN A 219 6.13 11.26 -3.93
CA GLN A 219 6.34 10.97 -5.36
C GLN A 219 6.58 12.24 -6.19
N ARG A 220 5.93 13.35 -5.84
CA ARG A 220 6.08 14.64 -6.55
C ARG A 220 7.36 15.40 -6.17
N GLN A 221 8.10 14.93 -5.17
CA GLN A 221 9.40 15.46 -4.72
C GLN A 221 9.40 16.99 -4.50
N PRO A 222 8.63 17.51 -3.51
CA PRO A 222 8.62 18.93 -3.19
C PRO A 222 10.02 19.41 -2.80
N ARG A 223 10.48 20.52 -3.40
CA ARG A 223 11.84 21.05 -3.16
C ARG A 223 11.88 22.12 -2.08
N ASN A 224 10.73 22.73 -1.79
CA ASN A 224 10.57 23.79 -0.80
C ASN A 224 9.16 23.76 -0.20
N LEU A 225 8.92 24.57 0.85
CA LEU A 225 7.62 24.65 1.51
C LEU A 225 6.48 25.10 0.59
N LYS A 226 6.73 26.02 -0.35
CA LYS A 226 5.70 26.46 -1.31
C LYS A 226 5.30 25.34 -2.27
N ASP A 227 6.26 24.53 -2.72
CA ASP A 227 5.97 23.34 -3.53
C ASP A 227 5.13 22.34 -2.73
N LEU A 228 5.51 22.10 -1.47
CA LEU A 228 4.79 21.21 -0.57
C LEU A 228 3.35 21.69 -0.35
N GLU A 229 3.15 22.99 -0.13
CA GLU A 229 1.83 23.63 -0.01
C GLU A 229 1.00 23.52 -1.28
N LYS A 230 1.61 23.75 -2.46
CA LYS A 230 0.93 23.60 -3.74
C LYS A 230 0.52 22.15 -4.00
N MET A 231 1.34 21.20 -3.59
CA MET A 231 1.05 19.77 -3.73
C MET A 231 0.00 19.27 -2.73
N ALA A 232 -0.08 19.89 -1.56
CA ALA A 232 -1.03 19.57 -0.51
C ALA A 232 -2.35 20.34 -0.59
N SER A 233 -2.41 21.45 -1.34
CA SER A 233 -3.62 22.26 -1.51
C SER A 233 -4.52 21.71 -2.62
N VAL A 234 -5.83 21.71 -2.36
CA VAL A 234 -6.90 21.17 -3.22
C VAL A 234 -7.20 22.06 -4.44
N ASN A 235 -6.23 22.87 -4.90
CA ASN A 235 -6.35 23.58 -6.19
C ASN A 235 -5.97 22.71 -7.38
N ASP A 236 -5.64 21.43 -7.15
CA ASP A 236 -5.76 20.42 -8.17
C ASP A 236 -7.20 19.92 -8.16
N SER A 237 -8.04 20.45 -9.05
CA SER A 237 -9.46 20.15 -9.27
C SER A 237 -9.78 18.68 -9.58
N ARG A 238 -8.85 17.76 -9.30
CA ARG A 238 -8.89 16.32 -9.50
C ARG A 238 -9.35 15.52 -8.27
N LEU A 239 -9.63 16.18 -7.13
CA LEU A 239 -10.03 15.50 -5.88
C LEU A 239 -11.54 15.58 -5.55
N GLN A 240 -12.36 16.33 -6.28
CA GLN A 240 -13.81 16.46 -6.00
C GLN A 240 -14.75 16.04 -7.12
N GLN A 241 -14.25 15.56 -8.26
CA GLN A 241 -15.05 14.86 -9.27
C GLN A 241 -14.19 13.77 -9.93
N GLN A 242 -14.54 12.51 -9.72
CA GLN A 242 -14.38 11.49 -10.76
C GLN A 242 -15.73 10.81 -10.99
N PRO A 243 -16.60 11.37 -11.83
CA PRO A 243 -16.84 10.74 -13.11
C PRO A 243 -15.60 10.96 -13.98
N ALA A 244 -15.13 9.89 -14.60
CA ALA A 244 -13.99 9.89 -15.50
C ALA A 244 -14.05 11.04 -16.54
N GLN A 245 -13.31 12.12 -16.32
CA GLN A 245 -12.84 12.97 -17.42
C GLN A 245 -11.36 12.68 -17.63
N LYS A 246 -11.18 11.68 -18.49
CA LYS A 246 -9.97 11.28 -19.20
C LYS A 246 -9.13 12.51 -19.56
N ASP A 247 -7.93 12.61 -19.01
CA ASP A 247 -6.87 13.38 -19.65
C ASP A 247 -6.77 12.89 -21.10
N ALA A 248 -6.81 13.78 -22.08
CA ALA A 248 -6.67 13.42 -23.49
C ALA A 248 -5.34 12.67 -23.78
N ALA A 249 -4.35 12.81 -22.89
CA ALA A 249 -3.09 12.07 -22.92
C ALA A 249 -3.19 10.63 -22.34
N ASP A 250 -4.17 10.36 -21.47
CA ASP A 250 -4.35 9.08 -20.77
C ASP A 250 -5.30 8.12 -21.52
N GLN A 251 -5.90 8.58 -22.63
CA GLN A 251 -6.49 7.73 -23.68
C GLN A 251 -5.48 7.27 -24.74
N ASN A 252 -4.29 7.87 -24.79
CA ASN A 252 -3.32 7.56 -25.84
C ASN A 252 -2.29 6.53 -25.32
N PHE A 253 -2.76 5.32 -25.00
CA PHE A 253 -1.91 4.15 -24.78
C PHE A 253 -2.29 3.09 -25.80
N ASP A 254 -1.31 2.38 -26.34
CA ASP A 254 -1.53 1.35 -27.35
C ASP A 254 -2.02 0.05 -26.72
N TYR A 255 -1.50 -0.28 -25.54
CA TYR A 255 -1.81 -1.55 -24.85
C TYR A 255 -2.00 -1.33 -23.35
N MET A 256 -2.84 -2.16 -22.73
CA MET A 256 -3.00 -2.22 -21.28
C MET A 256 -2.73 -3.63 -20.80
N PHE A 257 -1.74 -3.80 -19.92
CA PHE A 257 -1.38 -5.10 -19.37
C PHE A 257 -1.82 -5.20 -17.92
N LYS A 258 -2.63 -6.21 -17.61
CA LYS A 258 -2.98 -6.57 -16.25
C LYS A 258 -1.94 -7.55 -15.70
N LEU A 259 -1.19 -7.11 -14.70
CA LEU A 259 -0.14 -7.88 -14.04
C LEU A 259 -0.53 -8.17 -12.59
N LEU A 260 -0.27 -9.39 -12.10
CA LEU A 260 -0.50 -9.76 -10.71
C LEU A 260 0.80 -10.14 -10.03
N ILE A 261 1.00 -9.69 -8.79
CA ILE A 261 2.08 -10.18 -7.92
C ILE A 261 1.46 -11.16 -6.93
N ILE A 262 1.93 -12.40 -6.94
CA ILE A 262 1.39 -13.49 -6.12
C ILE A 262 2.50 -14.21 -5.34
N GLY A 263 2.11 -14.93 -4.29
CA GLY A 263 3.03 -15.63 -3.39
C GLY A 263 2.58 -15.51 -1.93
N ASN A 264 3.25 -16.24 -1.04
CA ASN A 264 2.88 -16.27 0.38
C ASN A 264 2.95 -14.90 1.06
N SER A 265 2.36 -14.80 2.24
CA SER A 265 2.49 -13.61 3.09
C SER A 265 3.96 -13.35 3.39
N SER A 266 4.30 -12.08 3.61
CA SER A 266 5.64 -11.60 3.99
C SER A 266 6.82 -11.85 3.04
N VAL A 267 6.59 -12.42 1.85
CA VAL A 267 7.65 -12.59 0.83
C VAL A 267 8.13 -11.26 0.21
N GLY A 268 7.36 -10.18 0.42
CA GLY A 268 7.77 -8.81 0.06
C GLY A 268 7.09 -8.21 -1.18
N LYS A 269 5.95 -8.76 -1.63
CA LYS A 269 5.19 -8.32 -2.83
C LYS A 269 4.89 -6.82 -2.85
N THR A 270 4.28 -6.32 -1.78
CA THR A 270 3.95 -4.89 -1.61
C THR A 270 5.18 -4.00 -1.66
N SER A 271 6.26 -4.39 -0.96
CA SER A 271 7.53 -3.64 -0.99
C SER A 271 8.20 -3.68 -2.36
N PHE A 272 8.04 -4.79 -3.10
CA PHE A 272 8.55 -4.95 -4.45
C PHE A 272 7.80 -4.04 -5.45
N LEU A 273 6.46 -3.99 -5.34
CA LEU A 273 5.63 -3.07 -6.10
C LEU A 273 5.99 -1.61 -5.79
N PHE A 274 6.10 -1.23 -4.52
CA PHE A 274 6.47 0.14 -4.14
C PHE A 274 7.89 0.50 -4.59
N ARG A 275 8.83 -0.45 -4.56
CA ARG A 275 10.16 -0.21 -5.11
C ARG A 275 10.09 0.04 -6.61
N TYR A 276 9.33 -0.76 -7.35
CA TYR A 276 9.20 -0.59 -8.79
C TYR A 276 8.45 0.69 -9.18
N ALA A 277 7.31 0.96 -8.54
CA ALA A 277 6.42 2.05 -8.89
C ALA A 277 6.96 3.41 -8.42
N ASP A 278 7.47 3.48 -7.18
CA ASP A 278 7.72 4.72 -6.45
C ASP A 278 9.19 4.92 -6.05
N ASP A 279 10.07 3.98 -6.41
CA ASP A 279 11.46 3.90 -5.93
C ASP A 279 11.58 4.05 -4.40
N SER A 280 10.61 3.47 -3.69
CA SER A 280 10.49 3.57 -2.24
C SER A 280 10.54 2.18 -1.59
N PHE A 281 11.10 2.13 -0.38
CA PHE A 281 11.12 0.92 0.44
C PHE A 281 10.93 1.29 1.90
N THR A 282 10.05 0.56 2.58
CA THR A 282 9.90 0.63 4.03
C THR A 282 10.22 -0.73 4.63
N SER A 283 11.02 -0.72 5.71
CA SER A 283 11.26 -1.92 6.51
C SER A 283 10.08 -2.24 7.44
N ALA A 284 9.07 -1.35 7.52
CA ALA A 284 7.90 -1.61 8.34
C ALA A 284 7.08 -2.76 7.74
N PHE A 285 7.02 -3.86 8.49
CA PHE A 285 6.12 -4.97 8.15
C PHE A 285 4.68 -4.56 8.46
N VAL A 286 3.98 -4.07 7.44
CA VAL A 286 2.53 -3.80 7.48
C VAL A 286 1.85 -4.91 6.69
N SER A 287 0.92 -5.62 7.31
CA SER A 287 0.11 -6.60 6.59
C SER A 287 -0.75 -5.88 5.56
N THR A 288 -0.68 -6.31 4.30
CA THR A 288 -1.58 -5.83 3.24
C THR A 288 -2.99 -6.29 3.56
N VAL A 289 -3.90 -5.34 3.80
CA VAL A 289 -5.33 -5.61 3.98
C VAL A 289 -5.95 -5.59 2.59
N GLY A 290 -6.44 -6.73 2.12
CA GLY A 290 -7.03 -6.85 0.79
C GLY A 290 -6.03 -6.83 -0.37
N ILE A 291 -6.50 -6.42 -1.55
CA ILE A 291 -5.70 -6.32 -2.78
C ILE A 291 -5.53 -4.83 -3.10
N ASP A 292 -4.30 -4.41 -3.33
CA ASP A 292 -3.96 -3.04 -3.73
C ASP A 292 -3.61 -3.02 -5.22
N PHE A 293 -3.77 -1.87 -5.88
CA PHE A 293 -3.45 -1.75 -7.30
C PHE A 293 -2.66 -0.48 -7.61
N LYS A 294 -1.71 -0.58 -8.52
CA LYS A 294 -1.01 0.58 -9.08
C LYS A 294 -1.03 0.56 -10.59
N VAL A 295 -1.04 1.77 -11.16
CA VAL A 295 -0.91 1.98 -12.59
C VAL A 295 0.45 2.58 -12.89
N LYS A 296 1.18 2.01 -13.84
CA LYS A 296 2.45 2.56 -14.34
C LYS A 296 2.50 2.47 -15.86
N THR A 297 2.81 3.57 -16.51
CA THR A 297 2.98 3.60 -17.98
C THR A 297 4.44 3.37 -18.33
N VAL A 298 4.70 2.44 -19.24
CA VAL A 298 6.03 2.13 -19.79
C VAL A 298 6.01 2.27 -21.31
N PHE A 299 7.18 2.43 -21.92
CA PHE A 299 7.34 2.50 -23.38
C PHE A 299 8.16 1.30 -23.86
N ARG A 300 7.65 0.60 -24.89
CA ARG A 300 8.30 -0.54 -25.55
C ARG A 300 7.97 -0.55 -27.03
N ASN A 301 8.97 -0.70 -27.90
CA ASN A 301 8.79 -0.72 -29.36
C ASN A 301 7.95 0.47 -29.88
N ASP A 302 8.22 1.67 -29.39
CA ASP A 302 7.44 2.90 -29.66
C ASP A 302 5.95 2.86 -29.29
N LYS A 303 5.54 1.82 -28.56
CA LYS A 303 4.19 1.64 -28.01
C LYS A 303 4.16 2.07 -26.55
N ARG A 304 3.13 2.81 -26.19
CA ARG A 304 2.85 3.20 -24.80
C ARG A 304 1.99 2.13 -24.15
N ILE A 305 2.55 1.45 -23.16
CA ILE A 305 1.90 0.33 -22.47
C ILE A 305 1.52 0.76 -21.05
N LYS A 306 0.24 0.65 -20.70
CA LYS A 306 -0.28 0.94 -19.37
C LYS A 306 -0.32 -0.34 -18.54
N LEU A 307 0.53 -0.47 -17.55
CA LEU A 307 0.56 -1.60 -16.64
C LEU A 307 -0.41 -1.35 -15.48
N GLN A 308 -1.37 -2.25 -15.29
CA GLN A 308 -2.19 -2.36 -14.09
C GLN A 308 -1.63 -3.48 -13.22
N ILE A 309 -0.91 -3.12 -12.15
CA ILE A 309 -0.19 -4.06 -11.30
C ILE A 309 -0.97 -4.25 -10.02
N TRP A 310 -1.46 -5.46 -9.80
CA TRP A 310 -2.27 -5.86 -8.66
C TRP A 310 -1.37 -6.54 -7.62
N ASP A 311 -1.27 -5.94 -6.43
CA ASP A 311 -0.59 -6.50 -5.27
C ASP A 311 -1.58 -7.28 -4.42
N THR A 312 -1.31 -8.57 -4.22
CA THR A 312 -2.22 -9.46 -3.49
C THR A 312 -1.84 -9.60 -2.02
N ALA A 313 -2.83 -9.61 -1.13
CA ALA A 313 -2.61 -10.09 0.23
C ALA A 313 -2.17 -11.56 0.18
N GLY A 314 -0.97 -11.86 0.67
CA GLY A 314 -0.43 -13.22 0.69
C GLY A 314 -1.01 -14.12 1.79
N GLN A 315 -2.10 -13.73 2.44
CA GLN A 315 -2.72 -14.58 3.45
C GLN A 315 -3.42 -15.75 2.76
N GLU A 316 -2.97 -16.95 3.08
CA GLU A 316 -3.49 -18.23 2.62
C GLU A 316 -5.01 -18.37 2.83
N ARG A 317 -5.58 -17.68 3.84
CA ARG A 317 -7.03 -17.60 4.09
C ARG A 317 -7.84 -16.86 3.01
N TYR A 318 -7.20 -16.04 2.18
CA TYR A 318 -7.85 -15.28 1.11
C TYR A 318 -7.57 -15.84 -0.29
N ARG A 319 -7.01 -17.05 -0.40
CA ARG A 319 -6.69 -17.71 -1.69
C ARG A 319 -7.87 -17.68 -2.68
N THR A 320 -9.11 -17.92 -2.22
CA THR A 320 -10.32 -17.89 -3.07
C THR A 320 -10.67 -16.51 -3.62
N ILE A 321 -10.38 -15.44 -2.87
CA ILE A 321 -10.59 -14.06 -3.35
C ILE A 321 -9.53 -13.72 -4.39
N THR A 322 -8.27 -14.13 -4.14
CA THR A 322 -7.15 -13.89 -5.04
C THR A 322 -7.36 -14.50 -6.43
N THR A 323 -7.92 -15.71 -6.53
CA THR A 323 -8.16 -16.36 -7.84
C THR A 323 -9.19 -15.63 -8.70
N ALA A 324 -10.14 -14.90 -8.12
CA ALA A 324 -11.09 -14.08 -8.88
C ALA A 324 -10.39 -12.99 -9.72
N TYR A 325 -9.20 -12.55 -9.31
CA TYR A 325 -8.41 -11.53 -10.01
C TYR A 325 -7.55 -12.10 -11.14
N TYR A 326 -7.42 -13.43 -11.26
CA TYR A 326 -6.58 -14.06 -12.29
C TYR A 326 -7.19 -13.91 -13.69
N ARG A 327 -8.51 -13.72 -13.78
CA ARG A 327 -9.20 -13.49 -15.06
C ARG A 327 -8.66 -12.25 -15.76
N GLY A 328 -8.20 -12.41 -16.99
CA GLY A 328 -7.65 -11.35 -17.82
C GLY A 328 -6.25 -10.87 -17.39
N ALA A 329 -5.60 -11.54 -16.44
CA ALA A 329 -4.20 -11.29 -16.14
C ALA A 329 -3.33 -11.78 -17.30
N MET A 330 -2.48 -10.89 -17.83
CA MET A 330 -1.55 -11.19 -18.92
C MET A 330 -0.19 -11.63 -18.39
N GLY A 331 0.15 -11.21 -17.16
CA GLY A 331 1.42 -11.53 -16.53
C GLY A 331 1.31 -11.75 -15.02
N PHE A 332 2.14 -12.65 -14.51
CA PHE A 332 2.27 -12.96 -13.10
C PHE A 332 3.73 -12.85 -12.65
N LEU A 333 3.94 -12.16 -11.53
CA LEU A 333 5.16 -12.26 -10.74
C LEU A 333 4.89 -13.21 -9.58
N LEU A 334 5.40 -14.43 -9.68
CA LEU A 334 5.31 -15.44 -8.62
C LEU A 334 6.51 -15.29 -7.69
N MET A 335 6.28 -14.76 -6.50
CA MET A 335 7.34 -14.41 -5.55
C MET A 335 7.43 -15.38 -4.37
N TYR A 336 8.66 -15.76 -4.01
CA TYR A 336 9.00 -16.35 -2.72
C TYR A 336 10.14 -15.56 -2.05
N ASP A 337 10.46 -15.91 -0.80
CA ASP A 337 11.56 -15.32 -0.03
C ASP A 337 12.68 -16.35 0.12
N ILE A 338 13.89 -16.00 -0.31
CA ILE A 338 15.05 -16.91 -0.30
C ILE A 338 15.45 -17.39 1.12
N THR A 339 15.01 -16.67 2.16
CA THR A 339 15.22 -17.01 3.57
C THR A 339 14.07 -17.81 4.17
N ASN A 340 13.08 -18.23 3.37
CA ASN A 340 11.88 -18.91 3.82
C ASN A 340 11.51 -20.10 2.92
N GLN A 341 11.92 -21.29 3.36
CA GLN A 341 11.67 -22.55 2.64
C GLN A 341 10.17 -22.82 2.39
N ASP A 342 9.29 -22.54 3.36
CA ASP A 342 7.85 -22.76 3.20
C ASP A 342 7.26 -21.91 2.07
N SER A 343 7.80 -20.70 1.88
CA SER A 343 7.38 -19.84 0.77
C SER A 343 7.79 -20.38 -0.60
N PHE A 344 8.94 -21.07 -0.66
CA PHE A 344 9.41 -21.74 -1.87
C PHE A 344 8.62 -23.02 -2.15
N ASN A 345 8.35 -23.84 -1.13
CA ASN A 345 7.55 -25.05 -1.29
C ASN A 345 6.13 -24.74 -1.81
N ALA A 346 5.56 -23.61 -1.41
CA ALA A 346 4.25 -23.16 -1.89
C ALA A 346 4.23 -22.68 -3.35
N VAL A 347 5.39 -22.50 -4.02
CA VAL A 347 5.48 -22.03 -5.41
C VAL A 347 4.73 -22.97 -6.36
N GLN A 348 4.82 -24.28 -6.16
CA GLN A 348 4.10 -25.26 -7.00
C GLN A 348 2.59 -25.13 -6.86
N ASP A 349 2.07 -24.91 -5.65
CA ASP A 349 0.64 -24.67 -5.41
C ASP A 349 0.18 -23.40 -6.14
N TRP A 350 0.93 -22.31 -6.02
CA TRP A 350 0.61 -21.05 -6.69
C TRP A 350 0.69 -21.19 -8.22
N ALA A 351 1.69 -21.89 -8.74
CA ALA A 351 1.82 -22.18 -10.16
C ALA A 351 0.63 -23.01 -10.68
N THR A 352 0.18 -24.00 -9.92
CA THR A 352 -1.02 -24.79 -10.23
C THR A 352 -2.25 -23.89 -10.29
N GLN A 353 -2.43 -23.00 -9.32
CA GLN A 353 -3.56 -22.05 -9.34
C GLN A 353 -3.52 -21.10 -10.54
N ILE A 354 -2.35 -20.59 -10.92
CA ILE A 354 -2.22 -19.78 -12.14
C ILE A 354 -2.70 -20.60 -13.34
N LYS A 355 -2.14 -21.81 -13.53
CA LYS A 355 -2.50 -22.69 -14.64
C LYS A 355 -4.00 -23.05 -14.67
N THR A 356 -4.64 -23.22 -13.52
CA THR A 356 -6.07 -23.55 -13.43
C THR A 356 -7.01 -22.38 -13.72
N TYR A 357 -6.69 -21.16 -13.27
CA TYR A 357 -7.65 -20.05 -13.24
C TYR A 357 -7.28 -18.84 -14.11
N SER A 358 -6.07 -18.80 -14.67
CA SER A 358 -5.62 -17.73 -15.58
C SER A 358 -5.92 -18.07 -17.04
N TRP A 359 -5.61 -17.14 -17.94
CA TRP A 359 -5.71 -17.35 -19.38
C TRP A 359 -4.52 -18.18 -19.88
N ASP A 360 -4.73 -19.03 -20.90
CA ASP A 360 -3.69 -19.94 -21.43
C ASP A 360 -2.40 -19.22 -21.88
N ASN A 361 -2.51 -17.95 -22.26
CA ASN A 361 -1.38 -17.11 -22.71
C ASN A 361 -0.74 -16.26 -21.59
N ALA A 362 -1.12 -16.44 -20.33
CA ALA A 362 -0.54 -15.66 -19.24
C ALA A 362 0.93 -16.00 -19.01
N GLN A 363 1.77 -14.97 -18.93
CA GLN A 363 3.22 -15.12 -18.75
C GLN A 363 3.58 -15.10 -17.27
N VAL A 364 4.51 -15.96 -16.85
CA VAL A 364 4.89 -16.07 -15.44
C VAL A 364 6.40 -15.94 -15.28
N ILE A 365 6.83 -15.09 -14.35
CA ILE A 365 8.22 -15.01 -13.89
C ILE A 365 8.28 -15.40 -12.42
N LEU A 366 9.16 -16.35 -12.10
CA LEU A 366 9.50 -16.73 -10.73
C LEU A 366 10.53 -15.76 -10.16
N VAL A 367 10.29 -15.26 -8.96
CA VAL A 367 11.14 -14.27 -8.31
C VAL A 367 11.51 -14.72 -6.89
N GLY A 368 12.79 -15.00 -6.68
CA GLY A 368 13.40 -15.19 -5.37
C GLY A 368 13.75 -13.85 -4.73
N ASN A 369 12.88 -13.32 -3.90
CA ASN A 369 13.08 -12.00 -3.29
C ASN A 369 13.93 -12.08 -2.01
N LYS A 370 14.44 -10.94 -1.59
CA LYS A 370 15.32 -10.73 -0.42
C LYS A 370 16.74 -11.28 -0.59
N CYS A 371 17.27 -11.25 -1.81
CA CYS A 371 18.62 -11.72 -2.11
C CYS A 371 19.75 -10.94 -1.38
N GLU A 372 19.44 -9.81 -0.75
CA GLU A 372 20.39 -9.12 0.13
C GLU A 372 20.69 -9.88 1.44
N LEU A 373 19.89 -10.91 1.77
CA LEU A 373 20.02 -11.72 2.97
C LEU A 373 20.75 -13.05 2.68
N GLU A 374 21.85 -12.99 1.92
CA GLU A 374 22.62 -14.16 1.50
C GLU A 374 23.09 -15.03 2.68
N ASP A 375 23.52 -14.39 3.79
CA ASP A 375 23.94 -15.08 5.02
C ASP A 375 22.79 -15.89 5.68
N ASP A 376 21.54 -15.50 5.41
CA ASP A 376 20.31 -16.10 5.94
C ASP A 376 19.59 -16.95 4.88
N ARG A 377 20.21 -17.20 3.71
CA ARG A 377 19.64 -18.02 2.63
C ARG A 377 19.32 -19.44 3.11
N LEU A 378 18.08 -19.86 2.86
CA LEU A 378 17.61 -21.23 3.05
C LEU A 378 17.35 -21.96 1.73
N VAL A 379 16.99 -21.23 0.68
CA VAL A 379 16.69 -21.77 -0.65
C VAL A 379 17.91 -21.56 -1.56
N PRO A 380 18.62 -22.63 -1.98
CA PRO A 380 19.67 -22.54 -2.96
C PRO A 380 19.17 -21.97 -4.29
N THR A 381 19.99 -21.14 -4.93
CA THR A 381 19.67 -20.58 -6.25
C THR A 381 19.47 -21.68 -7.29
N GLU A 382 20.26 -22.75 -7.23
CA GLU A 382 20.16 -23.91 -8.13
C GLU A 382 18.80 -24.64 -8.03
N ASP A 383 18.28 -24.81 -6.81
CA ASP A 383 16.96 -25.43 -6.61
C ASP A 383 15.84 -24.55 -7.22
N SER A 384 16.01 -23.24 -7.12
CA SER A 384 15.06 -22.26 -7.65
C SER A 384 15.09 -22.22 -9.17
N GLN A 385 16.28 -22.30 -9.75
CA GLN A 385 16.52 -22.41 -11.18
C GLN A 385 15.91 -23.70 -11.74
N ARG A 386 16.17 -24.85 -11.10
CA ARG A 386 15.60 -26.14 -11.49
C ARG A 386 14.07 -26.12 -11.44
N LEU A 387 13.47 -25.59 -10.37
CA LEU A 387 12.02 -25.50 -10.26
C LEU A 387 11.41 -24.58 -11.34
N ALA A 388 12.09 -23.46 -11.66
CA ALA A 388 11.64 -22.57 -12.72
C ALA A 388 11.66 -23.27 -14.09
N GLU A 389 12.71 -24.03 -14.39
CA GLU A 389 12.84 -24.84 -15.60
C GLU A 389 11.75 -25.92 -15.69
N GLU A 390 11.49 -26.65 -14.61
CA GLU A 390 10.42 -27.65 -14.52
C GLU A 390 9.02 -27.03 -14.76
N LEU A 391 8.80 -25.81 -14.28
CA LEU A 391 7.53 -25.10 -14.45
C LEU A 391 7.41 -24.35 -15.78
N GLY A 392 8.52 -24.18 -16.52
CA GLY A 392 8.60 -23.39 -17.75
C GLY A 392 8.60 -21.87 -17.51
N PHE A 393 9.09 -21.41 -16.36
CA PHE A 393 9.12 -20.00 -15.98
C PHE A 393 10.53 -19.42 -16.09
N GLN A 394 10.63 -18.12 -16.40
CA GLN A 394 11.90 -17.41 -16.22
C GLN A 394 12.13 -17.13 -14.73
N PHE A 395 13.39 -17.13 -14.31
CA PHE A 395 13.77 -16.95 -12.91
C PHE A 395 14.67 -15.74 -12.70
N PHE A 396 14.39 -14.99 -11.64
CA PHE A 396 15.25 -13.92 -11.14
C PHE A 396 15.36 -13.99 -9.61
N GLU A 397 16.55 -13.73 -9.09
CA GLU A 397 16.69 -13.30 -7.70
C GLU A 397 16.68 -11.77 -7.64
N ALA A 398 16.01 -11.22 -6.64
CA ALA A 398 15.82 -9.79 -6.53
C ALA A 398 15.80 -9.29 -5.07
N SER A 399 16.00 -7.98 -4.91
CA SER A 399 15.91 -7.31 -3.62
C SER A 399 15.11 -6.03 -3.76
N ALA A 400 13.90 -5.99 -3.18
CA ALA A 400 13.17 -4.75 -3.01
C ALA A 400 13.93 -3.72 -2.15
N LYS A 401 14.70 -4.21 -1.16
CA LYS A 401 15.44 -3.38 -0.21
C LYS A 401 16.62 -2.68 -0.89
N ASP A 402 17.46 -3.45 -1.56
CA ASP A 402 18.69 -2.96 -2.22
C ASP A 402 18.48 -2.61 -3.70
N ASN A 403 17.24 -2.71 -4.19
CA ASN A 403 16.83 -2.42 -5.57
C ASN A 403 17.58 -3.27 -6.62
N ILE A 404 17.76 -4.55 -6.30
CA ILE A 404 18.42 -5.52 -7.20
C ILE A 404 17.34 -6.19 -8.05
N ASN A 405 17.51 -6.16 -9.37
CA ASN A 405 16.64 -6.80 -10.37
C ASN A 405 15.14 -6.40 -10.36
N VAL A 406 14.74 -5.42 -9.55
CA VAL A 406 13.32 -5.02 -9.45
C VAL A 406 12.79 -4.52 -10.78
N LYS A 407 13.48 -3.55 -11.40
CA LYS A 407 13.06 -3.00 -12.70
C LYS A 407 13.14 -4.07 -13.80
N GLN A 408 14.23 -4.83 -13.81
CA GLN A 408 14.53 -5.86 -14.81
C GLN A 408 13.46 -6.93 -14.88
N VAL A 409 12.95 -7.39 -13.72
CA VAL A 409 11.86 -8.37 -13.65
C VAL A 409 10.58 -7.87 -14.33
N PHE A 410 10.15 -6.64 -14.04
CA PHE A 410 8.96 -6.07 -14.67
C PHE A 410 9.18 -5.79 -16.16
N GLU A 411 10.35 -5.27 -16.54
CA GLU A 411 10.70 -5.03 -17.93
C GLU A 411 10.67 -6.33 -18.73
N ARG A 412 11.28 -7.40 -18.20
CA ARG A 412 11.27 -8.71 -18.85
C ARG A 412 9.87 -9.29 -18.97
N LEU A 413 9.03 -9.16 -17.93
CA LEU A 413 7.64 -9.62 -18.00
C LEU A 413 6.86 -8.90 -19.11
N VAL A 414 7.04 -7.58 -19.24
CA VAL A 414 6.41 -6.80 -20.33
C VAL A 414 6.91 -7.27 -21.70
N ASP A 415 8.21 -7.50 -21.84
CA ASP A 415 8.81 -7.93 -23.10
C ASP A 415 8.26 -9.31 -23.52
N VAL A 416 8.19 -10.28 -22.60
CA VAL A 416 7.64 -11.62 -22.86
C VAL A 416 6.15 -11.56 -23.22
N ILE A 417 5.37 -10.69 -22.58
CA ILE A 417 3.96 -10.47 -22.97
C ILE A 417 3.86 -9.91 -24.39
N CYS A 418 4.73 -8.96 -24.76
CA CYS A 418 4.76 -8.40 -26.12
C CYS A 418 5.17 -9.45 -27.17
N GLU A 419 6.20 -10.25 -26.87
CA GLU A 419 6.64 -11.38 -27.70
C GLU A 419 5.46 -12.33 -27.96
N LYS A 420 4.74 -12.73 -26.91
CA LYS A 420 3.57 -13.62 -27.02
C LYS A 420 2.41 -13.01 -27.79
N MET A 421 2.15 -11.72 -27.61
CA MET A 421 1.12 -11.02 -28.38
C MET A 421 1.44 -11.00 -29.88
N ASN A 422 2.70 -10.72 -30.25
CA ASN A 422 3.12 -10.71 -31.64
C ASN A 422 2.97 -12.09 -32.30
N GLU A 423 3.35 -13.18 -31.59
CA GLU A 423 3.16 -14.55 -32.08
C GLU A 423 1.69 -14.89 -32.37
N SER A 424 0.75 -14.33 -31.60
CA SER A 424 -0.68 -14.56 -31.81
C SER A 424 -1.30 -13.72 -32.94
N MET A 425 -0.69 -12.59 -33.32
CA MET A 425 -1.19 -11.72 -34.39
C MET A 425 -0.84 -12.23 -35.79
N ASP A 426 0.20 -13.03 -35.94
CA ASP A 426 0.56 -13.69 -37.21
C ASP A 426 -0.31 -14.93 -37.51
N GLY A 427 -1.21 -15.32 -36.59
CA GLY A 427 -2.01 -16.56 -36.68
C GLY A 427 -3.52 -16.43 -36.95
N ASP A 428 -4.16 -15.26 -36.74
CA ASP A 428 -5.62 -15.15 -36.87
C ASP A 428 -6.10 -13.72 -37.18
N ALA A 429 -6.35 -13.43 -38.46
CA ALA A 429 -6.75 -12.10 -38.95
C ALA A 429 -8.24 -11.75 -38.76
N ASN A 430 -9.04 -12.53 -38.02
CA ASN A 430 -10.51 -12.44 -38.09
C ASN A 430 -11.28 -12.17 -36.77
N LEU A 431 -10.62 -11.77 -35.66
CA LEU A 431 -11.31 -11.59 -34.36
C LEU A 431 -11.32 -10.15 -33.77
N MET A 432 -10.84 -9.13 -34.48
CA MET A 432 -10.67 -7.78 -33.91
C MET A 432 -11.75 -6.74 -34.23
N SER A 433 -13.03 -7.13 -34.35
CA SER A 433 -14.14 -6.16 -34.47
C SER A 433 -14.96 -5.94 -33.18
N ILE A 434 -14.72 -6.66 -32.08
CA ILE A 434 -15.67 -6.67 -30.93
C ILE A 434 -15.29 -5.72 -29.76
N HIS A 435 -14.13 -5.04 -29.78
CA HIS A 435 -13.74 -4.16 -28.68
C HIS A 435 -13.53 -2.69 -29.06
N ARG A 436 -14.48 -2.13 -29.82
CA ARG A 436 -14.75 -0.67 -29.81
C ARG A 436 -16.14 -0.42 -29.23
N GLY A 437 -16.14 -0.07 -27.93
CA GLY A 437 -17.14 0.70 -27.21
C GLY A 437 -18.63 0.42 -27.47
N THR A 438 -19.28 -0.26 -26.54
CA THR A 438 -20.75 -0.20 -26.38
C THR A 438 -21.09 0.45 -25.04
N SER A 439 -21.51 1.71 -25.12
CA SER A 439 -22.23 2.42 -24.05
C SER A 439 -23.68 1.95 -24.10
N LEU A 440 -24.19 1.34 -23.03
CA LEU A 440 -25.61 1.03 -22.90
C LEU A 440 -26.33 2.29 -22.36
N GLN A 441 -27.23 2.86 -23.16
CA GLN A 441 -28.30 3.72 -22.69
C GLN A 441 -29.58 2.88 -22.72
N ASP A 442 -30.15 2.62 -21.54
CA ASP A 442 -31.47 2.01 -21.42
C ASP A 442 -32.55 3.06 -21.68
N SER A 443 -33.46 2.77 -22.60
CA SER A 443 -34.80 3.35 -22.66
C SER A 443 -35.75 2.22 -23.08
N PRO A 444 -36.91 2.05 -22.41
CA PRO A 444 -37.76 0.88 -22.62
C PRO A 444 -38.57 1.01 -23.93
N PRO A 445 -38.93 -0.11 -24.59
CA PRO A 445 -39.62 -0.06 -25.86
C PRO A 445 -41.11 0.21 -25.69
N GLU A 446 -41.64 1.10 -26.53
CA GLU A 446 -43.07 1.33 -26.73
C GLU A 446 -43.73 0.14 -27.42
N ASN A 447 -44.93 -0.16 -26.95
CA ASN A 447 -45.75 -1.30 -27.31
C ASN A 447 -46.64 -0.95 -28.52
N HIS A 448 -46.39 -1.54 -29.69
CA HIS A 448 -47.33 -1.51 -30.81
C HIS A 448 -47.86 -2.92 -31.08
N GLY A 449 -49.01 -3.21 -30.46
CA GLY A 449 -49.90 -4.28 -30.89
C GLY A 449 -50.70 -3.83 -32.11
N GLY A 450 -50.53 -4.55 -33.21
CA GLY A 450 -51.42 -4.51 -34.37
C GLY A 450 -51.75 -5.94 -34.78
N CYS A 451 -52.92 -6.43 -34.36
CA CYS A 451 -53.51 -7.68 -34.85
C CYS A 451 -54.49 -7.34 -35.96
N GLY A 452 -54.35 -8.01 -37.11
CA GLY A 452 -55.32 -8.00 -38.19
C GLY A 452 -55.95 -9.38 -38.36
N CYS A 453 -57.24 -9.36 -38.71
CA CYS A 453 -58.20 -10.46 -38.95
C CYS A 453 -59.05 -10.84 -37.73
#